data_AF-A0A553JZM4-F1
#
_entry.id   AF-A0A553JZM4-F1
#
_cell.length_a   1.000
_cell.length_b   1.000
_cell.length_c   1.000
_cell.angle_alpha   90.00
_cell.angle_beta   90.00
_cell.angle_gamma   90.00
#
_symmetry.space_group_name_H-M   'P 1'
#
loop_
_entity.id
_entity.type
_entity.pdbx_description
1 polymer ?
#
loop_
_entity_poly.entity_id
_entity_poly.type
_entity_poly.pdbx_seq_one_letter_code
_entity_poly.pdbx_strand_id
1 'polypeptide(L)'
;MVYEFAGLMSRQVEWAHRYNGYARLASTPEKLAEILEPAWREYRRTKRVPEWCGVDLLRGWVFYLARADRHGGGYGLMENGDMIDEWRAVLERITSHEEATN
;
A
#
# COMPACT_ATOMS: atom_id res chain seq x y z
N MET A 1 4.20 20.43 -13.37
CA MET A 1 4.28 18.96 -13.29
C MET A 1 4.55 18.44 -11.88
N VAL A 2 5.60 18.89 -11.15
CA VAL A 2 5.89 18.40 -9.78
C VAL A 2 4.72 18.60 -8.78
N TYR A 3 4.00 19.72 -8.88
CA TYR A 3 2.84 20.01 -8.03
C TYR A 3 1.66 19.03 -8.20
N GLU A 4 1.46 18.47 -9.40
CA GLU A 4 0.36 17.53 -9.64
C GLU A 4 0.64 16.16 -9.04
N PHE A 5 1.89 15.68 -9.13
CA PHE A 5 2.33 14.44 -8.50
C PHE A 5 2.18 14.51 -6.99
N ALA A 6 2.70 15.56 -6.35
CA ALA A 6 2.61 15.75 -4.90
C ALA A 6 1.14 15.84 -4.43
N GLY A 7 0.29 16.57 -5.16
CA GLY A 7 -1.13 16.70 -4.84
C GLY A 7 -1.93 15.41 -5.03
N LEU A 8 -1.59 14.58 -6.01
CA LEU A 8 -2.19 13.24 -6.16
C LEU A 8 -1.72 12.29 -5.05
N MET A 9 -0.42 12.26 -4.77
CA MET A 9 0.17 11.39 -3.75
C MET A 9 -0.44 11.68 -2.37
N SER A 10 -0.54 12.95 -2.00
CA SER A 10 -1.18 13.36 -0.74
C SER A 10 -2.60 12.81 -0.61
N ARG A 11 -3.40 12.84 -1.68
CA ARG A 11 -4.78 12.31 -1.67
C ARG A 11 -4.81 10.79 -1.57
N GLN A 12 -3.89 10.09 -2.24
CA GLN A 12 -3.81 8.62 -2.15
C GLN A 12 -3.36 8.15 -0.76
N VAL A 13 -2.39 8.84 -0.15
CA VAL A 13 -1.93 8.58 1.23
C VAL A 13 -3.07 8.84 2.24
N GLU A 14 -3.79 9.95 2.09
CA GLU A 14 -4.95 10.24 2.94
C GLU A 14 -6.03 9.14 2.80
N TRP A 15 -6.33 8.73 1.56
CA TRP A 15 -7.26 7.64 1.30
C TRP A 15 -6.80 6.31 1.93
N ALA A 16 -5.53 5.95 1.80
CA ALA A 16 -4.98 4.72 2.39
C ALA A 16 -5.11 4.72 3.91
N HIS A 17 -4.85 5.86 4.56
CA HIS A 17 -4.99 5.98 6.01
C HIS A 17 -6.44 5.81 6.52
N ARG A 18 -7.47 6.12 5.72
CA ARG A 18 -8.87 5.96 6.11
C ARG A 18 -9.31 4.50 6.26
N TYR A 19 -8.63 3.55 5.59
CA TYR A 19 -8.96 2.12 5.71
C TYR A 19 -8.76 1.59 7.14
N ASN A 20 -7.74 2.10 7.85
CA ASN A 20 -7.33 1.64 9.18
C ASN A 20 -7.07 0.12 9.24
N GLY A 21 -5.94 -0.31 8.64
CA GLY A 21 -5.57 -1.73 8.57
C GLY A 21 -5.38 -2.39 9.94
N TYR A 22 -5.05 -1.63 10.99
CA TYR A 22 -4.99 -2.18 12.35
C TYR A 22 -6.37 -2.60 12.84
N ALA A 23 -7.36 -1.72 12.77
CA ALA A 23 -8.71 -2.07 13.22
C ALA A 23 -9.33 -3.21 12.40
N ARG A 24 -9.02 -3.29 11.10
CA ARG A 24 -9.65 -4.25 10.19
C ARG A 24 -8.97 -5.61 10.09
N LEU A 25 -7.64 -5.64 10.16
CA LEU A 25 -6.89 -6.87 9.86
C LEU A 25 -6.12 -7.42 11.06
N ALA A 26 -5.46 -6.57 11.85
CA ALA A 26 -4.38 -7.09 12.69
C ALA A 26 -4.17 -6.46 14.08
N SER A 27 -5.01 -5.54 14.53
CA SER A 27 -4.92 -4.78 15.80
C SER A 27 -3.61 -4.00 16.08
N THR A 28 -2.45 -4.45 15.58
CA THR A 28 -1.11 -3.90 15.84
C THR A 28 -0.27 -3.89 14.55
N PRO A 29 0.77 -3.03 14.45
CA PRO A 29 1.69 -3.01 13.31
C PRO A 29 2.37 -4.34 13.01
N GLU A 30 2.83 -5.05 14.04
CA GLU A 30 3.63 -6.28 13.92
C GLU A 30 2.79 -7.40 13.31
N LYS A 31 1.60 -7.63 13.87
CA LYS A 31 0.63 -8.58 13.32
C LYS A 31 0.19 -8.22 11.90
N LEU A 32 0.09 -6.93 11.56
CA LEU A 32 -0.25 -6.54 10.19
C LEU A 32 0.88 -6.94 9.24
N ALA A 33 2.14 -6.72 9.64
CA ALA A 33 3.30 -7.17 8.88
C ALA A 33 3.32 -8.70 8.72
N GLU A 34 2.97 -9.47 9.77
CA GLU A 34 2.88 -10.93 9.69
C GLU A 34 1.83 -11.40 8.67
N ILE A 35 0.66 -10.76 8.63
CA ILE A 35 -0.39 -11.06 7.65
C ILE A 35 0.06 -10.73 6.22
N LEU A 36 0.83 -9.65 6.04
CA LEU A 36 1.31 -9.19 4.73
C LEU A 36 2.55 -9.96 4.24
N GLU A 37 3.32 -10.57 5.14
CA GLU A 37 4.60 -11.21 4.84
C GLU A 37 4.56 -12.21 3.66
N PRO A 38 3.57 -13.10 3.52
CA PRO A 38 3.50 -13.99 2.37
C PRO A 38 3.41 -13.24 1.04
N ALA A 39 2.58 -12.19 0.99
CA ALA A 39 2.40 -11.37 -0.21
C ALA A 39 3.67 -10.55 -0.51
N TRP A 40 4.29 -9.97 0.52
CA TRP A 40 5.57 -9.26 0.36
C TRP A 40 6.69 -10.15 -0.12
N ARG A 41 6.79 -11.39 0.38
CA ARG A 41 7.83 -12.31 -0.06
C ARG A 41 7.71 -12.62 -1.54
N GLU A 42 6.49 -12.83 -2.01
CA GLU A 42 6.23 -13.05 -3.43
C GLU A 42 6.57 -11.79 -4.24
N TYR A 43 6.09 -10.62 -3.84
CA TYR A 43 6.40 -9.36 -4.52
C TYR A 43 7.89 -9.04 -4.55
N ARG A 44 8.62 -9.23 -3.45
CA ARG A 44 10.08 -9.07 -3.41
C ARG A 44 10.79 -9.96 -4.43
N ARG A 45 10.28 -11.18 -4.63
CA ARG A 45 10.83 -12.17 -5.58
C ARG A 45 10.45 -11.87 -7.04
N THR A 46 9.22 -11.46 -7.30
CA THR A 46 8.65 -11.40 -8.67
C THR A 46 8.44 -9.99 -9.19
N LYS A 47 8.45 -9.00 -8.30
CA LYS A 47 7.99 -7.63 -8.54
C LYS A 47 6.54 -7.54 -9.03
N ARG A 48 5.72 -8.55 -8.70
CA ARG A 48 4.30 -8.62 -9.03
C ARG A 48 3.49 -8.83 -7.77
N VAL A 49 2.39 -8.08 -7.64
CA VAL A 49 1.44 -8.27 -6.55
C VAL A 49 0.69 -9.58 -6.80
N PRO A 50 0.61 -10.51 -5.82
CA PRO A 50 0.01 -11.81 -6.07
C PRO A 50 -1.48 -11.72 -6.42
N GLU A 51 -1.93 -12.58 -7.32
CA GLU A 51 -3.32 -12.59 -7.78
C GLU A 51 -4.30 -12.99 -6.67
N TRP A 52 -3.86 -13.85 -5.74
CA TRP A 52 -4.65 -14.33 -4.61
C TRP A 52 -4.93 -13.28 -3.54
N CYS A 53 -4.27 -12.11 -3.59
CA CYS A 53 -4.51 -11.03 -2.66
C CYS A 53 -5.89 -10.41 -2.89
N GLY A 54 -6.83 -10.66 -1.97
CA GLY A 54 -8.12 -9.99 -1.95
C GLY A 54 -8.02 -8.50 -1.61
N VAL A 55 -9.08 -7.74 -1.92
CA VAL A 55 -9.08 -6.28 -1.81
C VAL A 55 -8.75 -5.74 -0.42
N ASP A 56 -9.20 -6.42 0.65
CA ASP A 56 -8.92 -5.99 2.03
C ASP A 56 -7.45 -6.17 2.42
N LEU A 57 -6.80 -7.24 1.95
CA LEU A 57 -5.36 -7.43 2.15
C LEU A 57 -4.56 -6.36 1.41
N LEU A 58 -4.95 -6.05 0.16
CA LEU A 58 -4.32 -5.00 -0.64
C LEU A 58 -4.50 -3.61 0.01
N ARG A 59 -5.68 -3.30 0.53
CA ARG A 59 -5.94 -2.06 1.28
C ARG A 59 -5.14 -1.99 2.58
N GLY A 60 -4.97 -3.13 3.27
CA GLY A 60 -4.08 -3.25 4.42
C GLY A 60 -2.62 -2.98 4.06
N TRP A 61 -2.19 -3.44 2.89
CA TRP A 61 -0.84 -3.23 2.39
C TRP A 61 -0.55 -1.76 2.09
N VAL A 62 -1.39 -1.06 1.31
CA VAL A 62 -1.19 0.38 1.07
C VAL A 62 -1.29 1.21 2.36
N PHE A 63 -2.16 0.82 3.30
CA PHE A 63 -2.20 1.43 4.62
C PHE A 63 -0.87 1.26 5.36
N TYR A 64 -0.27 0.07 5.31
CA TYR A 64 1.03 -0.20 5.92
C TYR A 64 2.13 0.67 5.28
N LEU A 65 2.19 0.75 3.95
CA LEU A 65 3.20 1.54 3.23
C LEU A 65 3.11 3.02 3.61
N ALA A 66 1.90 3.60 3.63
CA ALA A 66 1.68 4.98 4.06
C ALA A 66 2.14 5.23 5.51
N ARG A 67 1.93 4.26 6.41
CA ARG A 67 2.44 4.34 7.79
C ARG A 67 3.97 4.26 7.83
N ALA A 68 4.55 3.28 7.15
CA ALA A 68 5.99 3.07 7.13
C ALA A 68 6.73 4.29 6.57
N ASP A 69 6.24 4.87 5.47
CA ASP A 69 6.77 6.11 4.89
C ASP A 69 6.73 7.27 5.91
N ARG A 70 5.56 7.53 6.52
CA ARG A 70 5.41 8.56 7.55
C ARG A 70 6.37 8.39 8.73
N HIS A 71 6.60 7.16 9.19
CA HIS A 71 7.51 6.87 10.30
C HIS A 71 8.99 6.83 9.87
N GLY A 72 9.27 6.59 8.59
CA GLY A 72 10.61 6.59 7.99
C GLY A 72 11.10 7.96 7.54
N GLY A 73 10.31 9.03 7.71
CA GLY A 73 10.68 10.40 7.36
C GLY A 73 9.93 11.00 6.16
N GLY A 74 9.06 10.23 5.50
CA GLY A 74 8.13 10.73 4.48
C GLY A 74 8.70 10.87 3.06
N TYR A 75 9.80 10.18 2.76
CA TYR A 75 10.50 10.29 1.46
C TYR A 75 10.35 9.05 0.56
N GLY A 76 9.90 7.91 1.11
CA GLY A 76 9.79 6.64 0.39
C GLY A 76 8.69 6.61 -0.68
N LEU A 77 7.64 7.44 -0.51
CA LEU A 77 6.57 7.61 -1.50
C LEU A 77 6.74 8.84 -2.41
N MET A 78 7.85 9.57 -2.30
CA MET A 78 8.14 10.68 -3.21
C MET A 78 8.60 10.17 -4.60
N GLU A 79 8.77 11.09 -5.54
CA GLU A 79 9.37 10.77 -6.83
C GLU A 79 10.79 10.23 -6.61
N ASN A 80 11.06 9.01 -7.10
CA ASN A 80 12.28 8.22 -6.86
C ASN A 80 12.46 7.68 -5.43
N GLY A 81 11.42 7.71 -4.59
CA GLY A 81 11.42 7.03 -3.30
C GLY A 81 11.48 5.51 -3.46
N ASP A 82 12.05 4.81 -2.49
CA ASP A 82 12.28 3.36 -2.54
C ASP A 82 10.99 2.52 -2.42
N MET A 83 9.87 3.13 -2.01
CA MET A 83 8.57 2.48 -1.86
C MET A 83 7.61 2.77 -3.02
N ILE A 84 7.96 3.69 -3.94
CA ILE A 84 7.02 4.20 -4.94
C ILE A 84 6.55 3.13 -5.94
N ASP A 85 7.43 2.20 -6.31
CA ASP A 85 7.10 1.14 -7.27
C ASP A 85 6.17 0.10 -6.63
N GLU A 86 6.37 -0.22 -5.36
CA GLU A 86 5.50 -1.11 -4.59
C GLU A 86 4.13 -0.47 -4.37
N TRP A 87 4.11 0.80 -3.98
CA TRP A 87 2.88 1.60 -3.86
C TRP A 87 2.04 1.58 -5.14
N ARG A 88 2.67 1.87 -6.28
CA ARG A 88 2.01 1.87 -7.59
C ARG A 88 1.47 0.50 -7.96
N ALA A 89 2.26 -0.56 -7.77
CA ALA A 89 1.85 -1.92 -8.11
C ALA A 89 0.62 -2.37 -7.30
N VAL A 90 0.58 -2.05 -6.01
CA VAL A 90 -0.57 -2.42 -5.15
C VAL A 90 -1.80 -1.58 -5.51
N LEU A 91 -1.66 -0.28 -5.76
CA LEU A 91 -2.78 0.56 -6.22
C LEU A 91 -3.33 0.08 -7.56
N GLU A 92 -2.47 -0.25 -8.53
CA GLU A 92 -2.88 -0.80 -9.81
C GLU A 92 -3.67 -2.11 -9.63
N ARG A 93 -3.20 -3.00 -8.75
CA ARG A 93 -3.91 -4.24 -8.41
C ARG A 93 -5.27 -3.96 -7.77
N ILE A 94 -5.38 -2.95 -6.90
CA ILE A 94 -6.67 -2.54 -6.31
C ILE A 94 -7.60 -2.02 -7.39
N THR A 95 -7.14 -1.13 -8.27
CA THR A 95 -7.98 -0.54 -9.32
C THR A 95 -8.45 -1.53 -10.38
N SER A 96 -7.68 -2.61 -10.60
CA SER A 96 -8.03 -3.69 -11.51
C SER A 96 -8.76 -4.86 -10.83
N HIS A 97 -8.98 -4.79 -9.52
CA HIS A 97 -9.66 -5.84 -8.78
C HIS A 97 -11.17 -5.80 -9.05
N GLU A 98 -11.79 -6.93 -9.41
CA GLU A 98 -13.21 -7.01 -9.77
C GLU A 98 -14.14 -6.48 -8.66
N GLU A 99 -13.77 -6.71 -7.40
CA GLU A 99 -14.52 -6.23 -6.22
C GLU A 99 -14.26 -4.76 -5.84
N ALA A 100 -13.39 -4.03 -6.54
CA ALA A 100 -13.11 -2.62 -6.22
C ALA A 100 -14.20 -1.63 -6.70
N THR A 101 -15.19 -2.12 -7.47
CA THR A 101 -16.20 -1.32 -8.17
C THR A 101 -17.63 -1.42 -7.61
N ASN A 102 -17.84 -2.12 -6.48
CA ASN A 102 -19.16 -2.25 -5.84
C ASN A 102 -19.31 -1.37 -4.60
#